data_AF-A0A7X3Y0P5-F1
#
_entry.id   AF-A0A7X3Y0P5-F1
#
_cell.length_a   1.000
_cell.length_b   1.000
_cell.length_c   1.000
_cell.angle_alpha   90.00
_cell.angle_beta   90.00
_cell.angle_gamma   90.00
#
_symmetry.space_group_name_H-M   'P 1'
#
loop_
_entity.id
_entity.type
_entity.pdbx_description
1 polymer ?
#
loop_
_entity_poly.entity_id
_entity_poly.type
_entity_poly.pdbx_seq_one_letter_code
_entity_poly.pdbx_strand_id
1 'polypeptide(L)' 'MRGSLREIIHSPFRIVYRHDPKTVRIVRIWRSERQLRLTEHEDKPT' A
#
# COMPACT_ATOMS: atom_id res chain seq x y z
N MET A 1 13.39 1.01 -25.64
CA MET A 1 13.09 1.96 -24.54
C MET A 1 12.92 1.16 -23.25
N ARG A 2 13.77 1.39 -22.23
CA ARG A 2 13.63 0.72 -20.93
C ARG A 2 12.42 1.34 -20.22
N GLY A 3 11.39 0.55 -19.91
CA GLY A 3 10.22 1.06 -19.20
C GLY A 3 10.61 1.51 -17.80
N SER A 4 10.40 2.79 -17.46
CA SER A 4 10.65 3.30 -16.12
C SER A 4 9.54 2.90 -15.16
N LEU A 5 9.92 2.42 -13.98
CA LEU A 5 8.99 2.26 -12.86
C LEU A 5 8.67 3.65 -12.30
N ARG A 6 7.39 3.87 -12.00
CA ARG A 6 6.88 5.09 -11.39
C ARG A 6 6.15 4.75 -10.10
N GLU A 7 6.19 5.66 -9.15
CA GLU A 7 5.47 5.55 -7.89
C GLU A 7 4.49 6.70 -7.68
N ILE A 8 3.35 6.40 -7.06
CA ILE A 8 2.38 7.37 -6.55
C ILE A 8 2.20 7.08 -5.06
N ILE A 9 2.29 8.12 -4.24
CA ILE A 9 2.01 8.07 -2.81
C ILE A 9 0.78 8.92 -2.54
N HIS A 10 -0.31 8.28 -2.14
CA HIS A 10 -1.54 8.93 -1.71
C HIS A 10 -2.05 8.24 -0.46
N SER A 11 -1.89 8.86 0.71
CA SER A 11 -2.17 8.22 2.01
C SER A 11 -3.56 7.56 2.05
N PRO A 12 -3.68 6.30 2.51
CA PRO A 12 -2.65 5.42 3.07
C PRO A 12 -2.00 4.48 2.03
N PHE A 13 -1.98 4.83 0.75
CA PHE A 13 -1.51 3.95 -0.32
C PHE A 13 -0.21 4.41 -0.94
N ARG A 14 0.62 3.44 -1.30
CA ARG A 14 1.75 3.59 -2.22
C ARG A 14 1.53 2.62 -3.37
N ILE A 15 1.58 3.12 -4.60
CA ILE A 15 1.35 2.34 -5.80
C ILE A 15 2.58 2.46 -6.69
N VAL A 16 3.16 1.33 -7.09
CA VAL A 16 4.21 1.26 -8.11
C VAL A 16 3.60 0.70 -9.39
N TYR A 17 3.82 1.41 -10.48
CA TYR A 17 3.29 1.06 -11.79
C TYR A 17 4.33 1.28 -12.89
N ARG A 18 4.08 0.65 -14.03
CA ARG A 18 4.76 0.93 -15.30
C ARG A 18 3.80 1.62 -16.24
N HIS A 19 4.30 2.65 -16.91
CA HIS A 19 3.57 3.36 -17.95
C HIS A 19 4.14 2.96 -19.32
N ASP A 20 3.39 2.14 -20.05
CA ASP A 20 3.65 1.84 -21.45
C ASP A 20 2.77 2.76 -22.32
N PRO A 21 3.09 2.97 -23.61
CA PRO A 21 2.44 4.01 -24.43
C PRO A 21 0.91 3.98 -24.49
N LYS A 22 0.27 2.82 -24.27
CA LYS A 22 -1.19 2.66 -24.30
C LYS A 22 -1.76 1.97 -23.06
N THR A 23 -0.91 1.63 -22.09
CA THR A 23 -1.30 0.80 -20.96
C THR A 23 -0.56 1.18 -19.70
N VAL A 24 -1.28 1.19 -18.59
CA VAL A 24 -0.69 1.28 -17.26
C VAL A 24 -0.75 -0.09 -16.60
N ARG A 25 0.40 -0.63 -16.20
CA ARG A 25 0.48 -1.90 -15.48
C ARG A 25 0.82 -1.62 -14.02
N ILE A 26 -0.10 -1.95 -13.13
CA ILE A 26 0.17 -1.94 -11.70
C ILE A 26 1.12 -3.10 -11.38
N VAL A 27 2.24 -2.80 -10.74
CA VAL A 27 3.23 -3.79 -10.34
C VAL A 27 2.98 -4.20 -8.89
N ARG A 28 2.76 -3.21 -8.01
CA ARG A 28 2.52 -3.47 -6.58
C ARG A 28 1.75 -2.33 -5.94
N ILE A 29 0.92 -2.69 -4.97
CA ILE A 29 0.20 -1.76 -4.12
C ILE A 29 0.58 -2.08 -2.67
N TRP A 30 0.94 -1.06 -1.92
CA TRP A 30 1.12 -1.13 -0.48
C TRP A 30 0.13 -0.19 0.18
N ARG A 31 -0.35 -0.59 1.35
CA ARG A 31 -1.09 0.28 2.27
C ARG A 31 -0.16 0.57 3.45
N SER A 32 0.10 1.83 3.79
CA SER A 32 0.72 2.17 5.07
C SER A 32 -0.14 1.59 6.20
N GLU A 33 0.57 1.11 7.22
CA GLU A 33 0.07 0.17 8.24
C GLU A 33 -1.35 0.49 8.71
N ARG A 34 -2.23 -0.52 8.71
CA ARG A 34 -3.37 -0.49 9.61
C ARG A 34 -2.78 -0.70 11.00
N GLN A 35 -2.91 0.28 11.88
CA GLN A 35 -2.69 0.08 13.30
C GLN A 35 -3.47 -1.18 13.71
N LEU A 36 -2.75 -2.24 14.07
CA LEU A 36 -3.34 -3.46 14.61
C LEU A 36 -4.03 -3.04 15.91
N ARG A 37 -5.35 -2.83 15.87
CA ARG A 37 -6.15 -2.65 17.08
C ARG A 37 -6.29 -4.02 17.70
N LEU A 38 -5.31 -4.38 18.54
CA LEU A 38 -5.55 -5.37 19.57
C LEU A 38 -6.62 -4.74 20.46
N THR A 39 -7.86 -5.23 20.38
CA THR A 39 -8.80 -5.01 21.48
C THR A 39 -8.13 -5.63 22.68
N GLU A 40 -7.61 -4.79 23.57
CA GLU A 40 -7.22 -5.18 24.91
C GLU A 40 -8.47 -5.79 25.53
N HIS A 41 -8.58 -7.11 25.50
CA HIS A 41 -9.51 -7.79 26.40
C HIS A 41 -9.00 -7.42 27.78
N GLU A 42 -9.74 -6.54 28.47
CA GLU A 42 -9.54 -6.27 29.88
C GLU A 42 -9.79 -7.57 30.65
N ASP A 43 -8.77 -8.40 30.76
CA ASP A 43 -8.67 -9.37 31.84
C ASP A 43 -8.44 -8.59 33.12
N LYS A 44 -9.54 -8.10 33.72
CA LYS A 44 -9.57 -7.67 35.11
C LYS A 44 -9.71 -8.94 35.96
N PRO A 45 -8.65 -9.46 36.63
CA PRO A 45 -8.89 -10.45 37.66
C PRO A 45 -9.56 -9.74 38.83
N THR A 46 -10.60 -10.41 39.32
CA THR A 46 -11.42 -10.02 40.47
C THR A 46 -10.60 -9.98 41.75
#